data_AF-E3LL60-F1
#
_entry.id   AF-E3LL60-F1
#
_cell.length_a   1.000
_cell.length_b   1.000
_cell.length_c   1.000
_cell.angle_alpha   90.00
_cell.angle_beta   90.00
_cell.angle_gamma   90.00
#
_symmetry.space_group_name_H-M   'P 1'
#
loop_
_entity.id
_entity.type
_entity.pdbx_description
1 polymer ?
#
loop_
_entity_poly.entity_id
_entity_poly.type
_entity_poly.pdbx_seq_one_letter_code
_entity_poly.pdbx_strand_id
1 'polypeptide(L)'
;MYLDTPEFLSLSLHAITIFATPLHILGIYCILCQTPKSMSSGKWVIFNFHSLLVYDFGLLPLYILESPIYVLAIDFRWVVIPVNILIVIYIIEWYPLFSLLSRSMKRSMKMTMHSKSTLKMQKKFLKAIYAQAVVFLKILQIPVFYFSFSIFGDVYIQAANNLSFVFLALHGIACTVGMLLFHKPYREYCYNLFRISRNRKVSKALIISIVPSNAMGHSRRISTF
;
A
#
# COMPACT_ATOMS: atom_id res chain seq x y z
N MET A 1 17.39 -24.79 -0.90
CA MET A 1 16.01 -24.81 -0.35
C MET A 1 15.10 -24.08 -1.33
N TYR A 2 13.78 -24.37 -1.39
CA TYR A 2 12.89 -23.70 -2.37
C TYR A 2 12.99 -22.16 -2.32
N LEU A 3 13.19 -21.58 -1.13
CA LEU A 3 13.36 -20.14 -0.92
C LEU A 3 14.56 -19.52 -1.64
N ASP A 4 15.58 -20.31 -1.98
CA ASP A 4 16.78 -19.84 -2.69
C ASP A 4 16.54 -19.68 -4.20
N THR A 5 15.46 -20.29 -4.71
CA THR A 5 15.23 -20.46 -6.15
C THR A 5 14.69 -19.19 -6.82
N PRO A 6 15.03 -18.92 -8.08
CA PRO A 6 14.44 -17.83 -8.85
C PRO A 6 12.94 -18.03 -9.09
N GLU A 7 12.46 -19.29 -9.15
CA GLU A 7 11.03 -19.61 -9.27
C GLU A 7 10.24 -19.12 -8.05
N PHE A 8 10.76 -19.32 -6.84
CA PHE A 8 10.14 -18.80 -5.61
C PHE A 8 10.01 -17.28 -5.66
N LEU A 9 11.10 -16.58 -5.99
CA LEU A 9 11.11 -15.12 -6.07
C LEU A 9 10.13 -14.62 -7.13
N SER A 10 10.20 -15.19 -8.34
CA SER A 10 9.32 -14.83 -9.45
C SER A 10 7.85 -15.06 -9.12
N LEU A 11 7.48 -16.24 -8.60
CA LEU A 11 6.11 -16.56 -8.22
C LEU A 11 5.59 -15.60 -7.14
N SER A 12 6.43 -15.29 -6.15
CA SER A 12 6.08 -14.36 -5.06
C SER A 12 5.81 -12.96 -5.60
N LEU A 13 6.66 -12.45 -6.50
CA LEU A 13 6.48 -11.13 -7.12
C LEU A 13 5.21 -11.07 -8.00
N HIS A 14 4.93 -12.10 -8.79
CA HIS A 14 3.70 -12.17 -9.59
C HIS A 14 2.45 -12.19 -8.71
N ALA A 15 2.45 -13.00 -7.65
CA ALA A 15 1.34 -13.06 -6.71
C ALA A 15 1.12 -11.69 -6.06
N ILE A 16 2.19 -11.02 -5.60
CA ILE A 16 2.13 -9.67 -5.04
C ILE A 16 1.49 -8.71 -6.04
N THR A 17 1.94 -8.67 -7.29
CA THR A 17 1.38 -7.77 -8.32
C THR A 17 -0.10 -8.02 -8.56
N ILE A 18 -0.54 -9.28 -8.66
CA ILE A 18 -1.96 -9.63 -8.84
C ILE A 18 -2.84 -9.05 -7.74
N PHE A 19 -2.37 -9.05 -6.49
CA PHE A 19 -3.11 -8.46 -5.37
C PHE A 19 -2.90 -6.94 -5.23
N ALA A 20 -1.71 -6.45 -5.54
CA ALA A 20 -1.34 -5.05 -5.41
C ALA A 20 -2.10 -4.18 -6.41
N THR A 21 -2.20 -4.59 -7.67
CA THR A 21 -2.86 -3.82 -8.73
C THR A 21 -4.30 -3.41 -8.39
N PRO A 22 -5.24 -4.32 -8.03
CA PRO A 22 -6.60 -3.92 -7.69
C PRO A 22 -6.64 -3.02 -6.44
N LEU A 23 -5.74 -3.24 -5.50
CA LEU A 23 -5.64 -2.42 -4.28
C LEU A 23 -5.15 -0.99 -4.59
N HIS A 24 -4.15 -0.84 -5.46
CA HIS A 24 -3.65 0.46 -5.92
C HIS A 24 -4.71 1.22 -6.72
N ILE A 25 -5.45 0.54 -7.59
CA ILE A 25 -6.59 1.12 -8.32
C ILE A 25 -7.63 1.65 -7.32
N LEU A 26 -7.98 0.86 -6.30
CA LEU A 26 -8.88 1.30 -5.23
C LEU A 26 -8.31 2.49 -4.45
N GLY A 27 -7.01 2.47 -4.15
CA GLY A 27 -6.31 3.56 -3.48
C GLY A 27 -6.40 4.87 -4.25
N ILE A 28 -6.05 4.84 -5.55
CA ILE A 28 -6.15 5.97 -6.46
C ILE A 28 -7.59 6.47 -6.55
N TYR A 29 -8.56 5.55 -6.71
CA TYR A 29 -9.98 5.91 -6.72
C TYR A 29 -10.41 6.64 -5.45
N CYS A 30 -10.01 6.15 -4.27
CA CYS A 30 -10.31 6.80 -2.99
C CYS A 30 -9.72 8.21 -2.93
N ILE A 31 -8.46 8.39 -3.35
CA ILE A 31 -7.82 9.73 -3.36
C ILE A 31 -8.56 10.66 -4.33
N LEU A 32 -8.92 10.19 -5.52
CA LEU A 32 -9.53 11.03 -6.54
C LEU A 32 -10.99 11.38 -6.20
N CYS A 33 -11.77 10.42 -5.74
CA CYS A 33 -13.22 10.54 -5.60
C CYS A 33 -13.70 10.75 -4.16
N GLN A 34 -12.95 10.26 -3.16
CA GLN A 34 -13.37 10.29 -1.75
C GLN A 34 -12.66 11.37 -0.93
N THR A 35 -11.70 12.10 -1.50
CA THR A 35 -11.12 13.27 -0.81
C THR A 35 -12.16 14.40 -0.70
N PRO A 36 -12.50 14.85 0.52
CA PRO A 36 -13.54 15.87 0.70
C PRO A 36 -13.08 17.24 0.19
N LYS A 37 -14.03 18.06 -0.28
CA LYS A 37 -13.78 19.42 -0.80
C LYS A 37 -13.09 20.34 0.21
N SER A 38 -13.30 20.13 1.51
CA SER A 38 -12.63 20.87 2.60
C SER A 38 -11.11 20.67 2.66
N MET A 39 -10.58 19.73 1.87
CA MET A 39 -9.18 19.31 1.89
C MET A 39 -8.63 19.16 0.46
N SER A 40 -9.24 19.86 -0.50
CA SER A 40 -8.91 19.79 -1.92
C SER A 40 -7.45 20.14 -2.21
N SER A 41 -6.87 21.09 -1.46
CA SER A 41 -5.45 21.46 -1.57
C SER A 41 -4.50 20.32 -1.18
N GLY A 42 -4.89 19.48 -0.22
CA GLY A 42 -4.09 18.33 0.23
C GLY A 42 -4.22 17.08 -0.65
N LYS A 43 -5.21 17.05 -1.56
CA LYS A 43 -5.49 15.91 -2.44
C LYS A 43 -4.28 15.54 -3.29
N TRP A 44 -3.67 16.52 -3.94
CA TRP A 44 -2.54 16.33 -4.84
C TRP A 44 -1.27 15.90 -4.11
N VAL A 45 -1.10 16.34 -2.86
CA VAL A 45 0.00 15.89 -2.00
C VAL A 45 -0.11 14.39 -1.74
N ILE A 46 -1.30 13.91 -1.37
CA ILE A 46 -1.53 12.47 -1.17
C ILE A 46 -1.41 11.70 -2.49
N PHE A 47 -1.95 12.23 -3.58
CA PHE A 47 -1.87 11.59 -4.88
C PHE A 47 -0.43 11.41 -5.35
N ASN A 48 0.39 12.46 -5.27
CA ASN A 48 1.81 12.40 -5.64
C ASN A 48 2.56 11.44 -4.73
N PHE A 49 2.37 11.54 -3.42
CA PHE A 49 3.01 10.64 -2.47
C PHE A 49 2.61 9.18 -2.71
N HIS A 50 1.34 8.91 -2.94
CA HIS A 50 0.86 7.56 -3.23
C HIS A 50 1.37 7.04 -4.58
N SER A 51 1.36 7.88 -5.62
CA SER A 51 1.79 7.48 -6.96
C SER A 51 3.29 7.15 -6.97
N LEU A 52 4.15 7.98 -6.37
CA LEU A 52 5.58 7.70 -6.27
C LEU A 52 5.84 6.32 -5.63
N LEU A 53 5.18 6.05 -4.51
CA LEU A 53 5.29 4.78 -3.78
C LEU A 53 4.75 3.56 -4.54
N VAL A 54 3.95 3.75 -5.58
CA VAL A 54 3.42 2.66 -6.43
C VAL A 54 4.30 2.45 -7.66
N TYR A 55 4.85 3.52 -8.23
CA TYR A 55 5.66 3.46 -9.45
C TYR A 55 7.10 2.99 -9.22
N ASP A 56 7.67 3.16 -8.01
CA ASP A 56 9.06 2.79 -7.69
C ASP A 56 9.39 1.30 -7.93
N PHE A 57 8.40 0.41 -8.03
CA PHE A 57 8.60 -1.03 -8.25
C PHE A 57 7.89 -1.61 -9.47
N GLY A 58 7.28 -0.80 -10.33
CA GLY A 58 6.60 -1.30 -11.54
C GLY A 58 7.56 -1.69 -12.68
N LEU A 59 8.77 -1.12 -12.69
CA LEU A 59 9.76 -1.32 -13.77
C LEU A 59 10.85 -2.35 -13.44
N LEU A 60 11.10 -2.62 -12.16
CA LEU A 60 12.07 -3.63 -11.72
C LEU A 60 11.63 -5.07 -12.06
N PRO A 61 10.36 -5.50 -11.86
CA PRO A 61 9.93 -6.87 -12.14
C PRO A 61 10.06 -7.28 -13.61
N LEU A 62 9.83 -6.35 -14.54
CA LEU A 62 9.92 -6.63 -15.98
C LEU A 62 11.37 -6.86 -16.43
N TYR A 63 12.32 -6.06 -15.92
CA TYR A 63 13.73 -6.20 -16.25
C TYR A 63 14.39 -7.38 -15.52
N ILE A 64 13.93 -7.73 -14.32
CA ILE A 64 14.42 -8.86 -13.53
C ILE A 64 13.93 -10.20 -14.10
N LEU A 65 12.76 -10.25 -14.76
CA LEU A 65 12.18 -11.50 -15.25
C LEU A 65 12.91 -12.10 -16.46
N GLU A 66 13.61 -11.28 -17.26
CA GLU A 66 14.18 -11.71 -18.54
C GLU A 66 15.63 -12.22 -18.45
N SER A 67 16.33 -12.05 -17.32
CA SER A 67 17.77 -12.34 -17.22
C SER A 67 18.11 -13.48 -16.26
N PRO A 68 18.83 -14.54 -16.70
CA PRO A 68 19.20 -15.69 -15.86
C PRO A 68 20.29 -15.40 -14.83
N ILE A 69 21.02 -14.28 -14.95
CA ILE A 69 22.06 -13.85 -13.99
C ILE A 69 21.88 -12.35 -13.74
N TYR A 70 21.49 -12.00 -12.52
CA TYR A 70 21.26 -10.62 -12.10
C TYR A 70 22.42 -10.14 -11.23
N VAL A 71 23.16 -9.15 -11.73
CA VAL A 71 24.21 -8.45 -10.98
C VAL A 71 23.76 -6.99 -10.83
N LEU A 72 23.07 -6.65 -9.72
CA LEU A 72 22.62 -5.26 -9.46
C LEU A 72 23.83 -4.30 -9.38
N ALA A 73 24.96 -4.78 -8.87
CA ALA A 73 26.25 -4.08 -8.85
C ALA A 73 27.37 -5.12 -8.74
N ILE A 74 28.51 -4.86 -9.40
CA ILE A 74 29.74 -5.67 -9.27
C ILE A 74 30.31 -5.54 -7.85
N ASP A 75 30.13 -4.36 -7.24
CA ASP A 75 30.41 -4.10 -5.82
C ASP A 75 29.25 -3.33 -5.19
N PHE A 76 28.45 -4.06 -4.41
CA PHE A 76 27.27 -3.54 -3.72
C PHE A 76 27.59 -2.50 -2.63
N ARG A 77 28.86 -2.40 -2.18
CA ARG A 77 29.27 -1.45 -1.14
C ARG A 77 28.99 -0.01 -1.56
N TRP A 78 29.16 0.32 -2.83
CA TRP A 78 28.91 1.65 -3.39
C TRP A 78 27.42 2.04 -3.41
N VAL A 79 26.52 1.07 -3.31
CA VAL A 79 25.07 1.31 -3.18
C VAL A 79 24.68 1.37 -1.70
N VAL A 80 25.22 0.48 -0.89
CA VAL A 80 24.82 0.33 0.52
C VAL A 80 25.35 1.45 1.41
N ILE A 81 26.58 1.93 1.20
CA ILE A 81 27.14 3.05 1.97
C ILE A 81 26.25 4.31 1.87
N PRO A 82 25.91 4.84 0.67
CA PRO A 82 25.04 6.01 0.58
C PRO A 82 23.64 5.74 1.12
N VAL A 83 23.07 4.55 0.94
CA VAL A 83 21.76 4.19 1.53
C VAL A 83 21.80 4.23 3.06
N ASN A 84 22.85 3.74 3.70
CA ASN A 84 23.00 3.84 5.16
C ASN A 84 23.19 5.28 5.63
N ILE A 85 23.95 6.11 4.89
CA ILE A 85 24.09 7.54 5.18
C ILE A 85 22.72 8.24 5.11
N LEU A 86 21.93 7.98 4.07
CA LEU A 86 20.58 8.51 3.92
C LEU A 86 19.66 8.08 5.08
N ILE A 87 19.78 6.85 5.57
CA ILE A 87 19.03 6.37 6.74
C ILE A 87 19.42 7.13 8.02
N VAL A 88 20.70 7.40 8.22
CA VAL A 88 21.16 8.15 9.41
C VAL A 88 20.66 9.60 9.34
N ILE A 89 20.81 10.25 8.18
CA ILE A 89 20.27 11.60 7.93
C ILE A 89 18.75 11.61 8.21
N TYR A 90 18.04 10.61 7.67
CA TYR A 90 16.61 10.46 7.88
C TYR A 90 16.25 10.39 9.37
N ILE A 91 16.90 9.52 10.15
CA ILE A 91 16.70 9.37 11.61
C ILE A 91 16.90 10.71 12.34
N ILE A 92 17.89 11.49 11.94
CA ILE A 92 18.17 12.82 12.52
C ILE A 92 17.06 13.82 12.17
N GLU A 93 16.51 13.78 10.95
CA GLU A 93 15.48 14.69 10.45
C GLU A 93 14.10 14.50 11.09
N TRP A 94 13.82 13.32 11.67
CA TRP A 94 12.53 13.01 12.31
C TRP A 94 12.12 13.97 13.42
N TYR A 95 13.02 14.21 14.36
CA TYR A 95 12.70 14.99 15.55
C TYR A 95 12.49 16.48 15.20
N PRO A 96 13.34 17.11 14.38
CA PRO A 96 13.10 18.46 13.86
C PRO A 96 11.79 18.54 13.07
N LEU A 97 11.52 17.64 12.13
CA LEU A 97 10.30 17.67 11.31
C LEU A 97 9.04 17.52 12.16
N PHE A 98 9.00 16.55 13.08
CA PHE A 98 7.84 16.36 13.95
C PHE A 98 7.62 17.57 14.87
N SER A 99 8.71 18.13 15.42
CA SER A 99 8.64 19.31 16.28
C SER A 99 8.17 20.54 15.50
N LEU A 100 8.70 20.80 14.31
CA LEU A 100 8.32 21.91 13.43
C LEU A 100 6.88 21.76 12.95
N LEU A 101 6.44 20.56 12.59
CA LEU A 101 5.06 20.29 12.21
C LEU A 101 4.09 20.55 13.37
N SER A 102 4.43 20.09 14.56
CA SER A 102 3.63 20.32 15.75
C SER A 102 3.55 21.83 16.09
N ARG A 103 4.64 22.56 15.87
CA ARG A 103 4.76 24.01 16.09
C ARG A 103 4.03 24.81 15.01
N SER A 104 4.19 24.49 13.74
CA SER A 104 3.53 25.19 12.62
C SER A 104 2.02 25.04 12.73
N MET A 105 1.54 23.86 13.13
CA MET A 105 0.11 23.62 13.36
C MET A 105 -0.42 24.37 14.58
N LYS A 106 0.34 24.42 15.69
CA LYS A 106 -0.02 25.26 16.86
C LYS A 106 0.00 26.75 16.51
N ARG A 107 0.94 27.20 15.67
CA ARG A 107 1.07 28.59 15.22
C ARG A 107 -0.04 28.97 14.26
N SER A 108 -0.38 28.09 13.32
CA SER A 108 -1.54 28.22 12.44
C SER A 108 -2.82 28.37 13.25
N MET A 109 -3.03 27.57 14.31
CA MET A 109 -4.18 27.74 15.23
C MET A 109 -4.29 29.11 15.90
N LYS A 110 -3.17 29.81 16.11
CA LYS A 110 -3.14 31.13 16.76
C LYS A 110 -3.29 32.28 15.75
N MET A 111 -2.87 32.09 14.51
CA MET A 111 -2.77 33.14 13.48
C MET A 111 -3.92 33.12 12.45
N THR A 112 -4.66 32.01 12.30
CA THR A 112 -5.66 31.90 11.23
C THR A 112 -7.03 32.43 11.62
N MET A 113 -7.67 33.18 10.71
CA MET A 113 -9.09 33.58 10.75
C MET A 113 -10.10 32.45 10.46
N HIS A 114 -9.63 31.21 10.27
CA HIS A 114 -10.48 30.07 9.95
C HIS A 114 -11.17 29.49 11.19
N SER A 115 -12.33 28.88 10.99
CA SER A 115 -13.08 28.22 12.07
C SER A 115 -12.26 27.08 12.70
N LYS A 116 -12.40 26.93 14.02
CA LYS A 116 -11.70 25.89 14.80
C LYS A 116 -11.94 24.46 14.27
N SER A 117 -13.06 24.21 13.59
CA SER A 117 -13.41 22.91 13.02
C SER A 117 -12.58 22.55 11.79
N THR A 118 -12.36 23.48 10.85
CA THR A 118 -11.55 23.26 9.64
C THR A 118 -10.10 22.93 9.99
N LEU A 119 -9.53 23.65 10.95
CA LEU A 119 -8.15 23.45 11.35
C LEU A 119 -7.94 22.10 12.07
N LYS A 120 -8.92 21.68 12.88
CA LYS A 120 -8.93 20.33 13.48
C LYS A 120 -8.95 19.23 12.42
N MET A 121 -9.63 19.44 11.30
CA MET A 121 -9.67 18.51 10.17
C MET A 121 -8.31 18.43 9.45
N GLN A 122 -7.73 19.59 9.11
CA GLN A 122 -6.40 19.67 8.49
C GLN A 122 -5.31 19.04 9.37
N LYS A 123 -5.38 19.20 10.70
CA LYS A 123 -4.43 18.56 11.63
C LYS A 123 -4.51 17.04 11.61
N LYS A 124 -5.72 16.48 11.59
CA LYS A 124 -5.91 15.03 11.54
C LYS A 124 -5.37 14.45 10.23
N PHE A 125 -5.56 15.16 9.13
CA PHE A 125 -5.04 14.80 7.82
C PHE A 125 -3.53 14.76 7.75
N LEU A 126 -2.88 15.83 8.20
CA LEU A 126 -1.44 15.94 8.15
C LEU A 126 -0.78 14.87 9.03
N LYS A 127 -1.39 14.57 10.20
CA LYS A 127 -0.99 13.45 11.05
C LYS A 127 -1.14 12.09 10.34
N ALA A 128 -2.18 11.91 9.53
CA ALA A 128 -2.39 10.68 8.76
C ALA A 128 -1.37 10.52 7.61
N ILE A 129 -1.06 11.60 6.89
CA ILE A 129 0.02 11.60 5.88
C ILE A 129 1.35 11.23 6.52
N TYR A 130 1.67 11.85 7.65
CA TYR A 130 2.90 11.55 8.37
C TYR A 130 2.95 10.09 8.83
N ALA A 131 1.87 9.58 9.44
CA ALA A 131 1.76 8.18 9.83
C ALA A 131 1.95 7.22 8.63
N GLN A 132 1.40 7.57 7.46
CA GLN A 132 1.59 6.80 6.23
C GLN A 132 3.07 6.78 5.78
N ALA A 133 3.77 7.92 5.84
CA ALA A 133 5.19 8.00 5.54
C ALA A 133 6.05 7.20 6.53
N VAL A 134 5.71 7.23 7.82
CA VAL A 134 6.37 6.41 8.85
C VAL A 134 6.32 4.93 8.51
N VAL A 135 5.13 4.44 8.15
CA VAL A 135 4.92 3.02 7.84
C VAL A 135 5.77 2.60 6.65
N PHE A 136 5.79 3.41 5.58
CA PHE A 136 6.66 3.17 4.42
C PHE A 136 8.13 2.99 4.81
N LEU A 137 8.65 3.94 5.58
CA LEU A 137 10.08 3.99 5.91
C LEU A 137 10.48 2.89 6.90
N LYS A 138 9.56 2.46 7.78
CA LYS A 138 9.81 1.31 8.66
C LYS A 138 9.84 -0.02 7.92
N ILE A 139 9.03 -0.19 6.88
CA ILE A 139 9.01 -1.43 6.09
C ILE A 139 10.30 -1.57 5.28
N LEU A 140 10.81 -0.48 4.71
CA LEU A 140 12.07 -0.49 3.97
C LEU A 140 13.31 -0.72 4.85
N GLN A 141 13.24 -0.39 6.13
CA GLN A 141 14.38 -0.51 7.04
C GLN A 141 14.86 -1.96 7.22
N ILE A 142 13.94 -2.94 7.19
CA ILE A 142 14.27 -4.36 7.47
C ILE A 142 15.18 -4.95 6.37
N PRO A 143 14.79 -4.92 5.07
CA PRO A 143 15.67 -5.38 3.99
C PRO A 143 17.00 -4.65 3.95
N VAL A 144 17.00 -3.34 4.18
CA VAL A 144 18.24 -2.55 4.14
C VAL A 144 19.20 -2.95 5.26
N PHE A 145 18.69 -3.15 6.48
CA PHE A 145 19.52 -3.60 7.59
C PHE A 145 20.15 -4.97 7.31
N TYR A 146 19.37 -5.90 6.75
CA TYR A 146 19.89 -7.19 6.32
C TYR A 146 20.98 -7.06 5.25
N PHE A 147 20.75 -6.28 4.19
CA PHE A 147 21.76 -6.08 3.14
C PHE A 147 23.04 -5.44 3.69
N SER A 148 22.92 -4.44 4.58
CA SER A 148 24.07 -3.85 5.27
C SER A 148 24.85 -4.90 6.05
N PHE A 149 24.18 -5.69 6.89
CA PHE A 149 24.83 -6.73 7.68
C PHE A 149 25.51 -7.79 6.78
N SER A 150 24.80 -8.24 5.75
CA SER A 150 25.28 -9.22 4.77
C SER A 150 26.54 -8.74 4.04
N ILE A 151 26.58 -7.49 3.59
CA ILE A 151 27.71 -6.94 2.82
C ILE A 151 28.92 -6.61 3.69
N PHE A 152 28.73 -6.04 4.89
CA PHE A 152 29.83 -5.72 5.79
C PHE A 152 30.38 -6.95 6.52
N GLY A 153 29.52 -7.93 6.79
CA GLY A 153 29.89 -9.20 7.39
C GLY A 153 30.39 -10.24 6.39
N ASP A 154 30.35 -9.95 5.09
CA ASP A 154 30.66 -10.90 4.01
C ASP A 154 29.84 -12.21 4.10
N VAL A 155 28.58 -12.08 4.53
CA VAL A 155 27.65 -13.20 4.74
C VAL A 155 26.65 -13.24 3.58
N TYR A 156 26.71 -14.29 2.76
CA TYR A 156 25.77 -14.48 1.65
C TYR A 156 24.73 -15.57 1.95
N ILE A 157 23.46 -15.19 2.00
CA ILE A 157 22.34 -16.14 2.19
C ILE A 157 21.28 -15.88 1.13
N GLN A 158 21.21 -16.75 0.12
CA GLN A 158 20.31 -16.60 -1.03
C GLN A 158 18.83 -16.50 -0.62
N ALA A 159 18.35 -17.39 0.25
CA ALA A 159 16.97 -17.34 0.76
C ALA A 159 16.64 -16.00 1.42
N ALA A 160 17.56 -15.44 2.20
CA ALA A 160 17.34 -14.16 2.87
C ALA A 160 17.41 -12.97 1.90
N ASN A 161 18.21 -13.06 0.83
CA ASN A 161 18.19 -12.11 -0.28
C ASN A 161 16.82 -12.13 -0.99
N ASN A 162 16.36 -13.31 -1.41
CA ASN A 162 15.06 -13.47 -2.05
C ASN A 162 13.92 -12.98 -1.16
N LEU A 163 13.95 -13.32 0.13
CA LEU A 163 12.96 -12.84 1.09
C LEU A 163 13.01 -11.31 1.26
N SER A 164 14.20 -10.71 1.26
CA SER A 164 14.37 -9.25 1.31
C SER A 164 13.76 -8.55 0.10
N PHE A 165 13.89 -9.12 -1.11
CA PHE A 165 13.20 -8.61 -2.30
C PHE A 165 11.68 -8.75 -2.20
N VAL A 166 11.17 -9.85 -1.64
CA VAL A 166 9.73 -10.02 -1.39
C VAL A 166 9.22 -8.98 -0.37
N PHE A 167 9.96 -8.73 0.72
CA PHE A 167 9.62 -7.69 1.69
C PHE A 167 9.64 -6.30 1.08
N LEU A 168 10.64 -6.01 0.25
CA LEU A 168 10.67 -4.77 -0.54
C LEU A 168 9.41 -4.70 -1.41
N ALA A 169 9.07 -5.71 -2.22
CA ALA A 169 7.90 -5.67 -3.08
C ALA A 169 6.55 -5.47 -2.33
N LEU A 170 6.45 -5.94 -1.08
CA LEU A 170 5.25 -5.76 -0.25
C LEU A 170 5.02 -4.31 0.24
N HIS A 171 6.02 -3.42 0.15
CA HIS A 171 5.91 -2.06 0.67
C HIS A 171 4.75 -1.28 0.03
N GLY A 172 4.54 -1.40 -1.28
CA GLY A 172 3.49 -0.69 -2.00
C GLY A 172 2.09 -1.06 -1.49
N ILE A 173 1.85 -2.35 -1.24
CA ILE A 173 0.60 -2.85 -0.64
C ILE A 173 0.43 -2.22 0.74
N ALA A 174 1.44 -2.29 1.60
CA ALA A 174 1.36 -1.78 2.96
C ALA A 174 1.12 -0.25 3.00
N CYS A 175 1.75 0.51 2.10
CA CYS A 175 1.50 1.95 1.95
C CYS A 175 0.06 2.24 1.53
N THR A 176 -0.49 1.44 0.62
CA THR A 176 -1.88 1.58 0.15
C THR A 176 -2.87 1.23 1.24
N VAL A 177 -2.66 0.12 1.95
CA VAL A 177 -3.48 -0.25 3.11
C VAL A 177 -3.39 0.83 4.19
N GLY A 178 -2.19 1.30 4.53
CA GLY A 178 -1.97 2.37 5.50
C GLY A 178 -2.71 3.65 5.12
N MET A 179 -2.68 4.03 3.84
CA MET A 179 -3.43 5.16 3.31
C MET A 179 -4.95 4.97 3.49
N LEU A 180 -5.50 3.81 3.09
CA LEU A 180 -6.92 3.51 3.26
C LEU A 180 -7.34 3.47 4.73
N LEU A 181 -6.45 3.04 5.64
CA LEU A 181 -6.74 2.94 7.07
C LEU A 181 -6.58 4.25 7.82
N PHE A 182 -5.57 5.08 7.51
CA PHE A 182 -5.29 6.30 8.26
C PHE A 182 -6.20 7.47 7.88
N HIS A 183 -6.67 7.51 6.64
CA HIS A 183 -7.56 8.55 6.16
C HIS A 183 -9.02 8.18 6.36
N LYS A 184 -9.67 8.86 7.31
CA LYS A 184 -11.09 8.67 7.65
C LYS A 184 -12.03 8.54 6.44
N PRO A 185 -12.02 9.47 5.44
CA PRO A 185 -12.96 9.37 4.31
C PRO A 185 -12.76 8.09 3.49
N TYR A 186 -11.52 7.63 3.34
CA TYR A 186 -11.20 6.43 2.57
C TYR A 186 -11.60 5.17 3.34
N ARG A 187 -11.35 5.14 4.65
CA ARG A 187 -11.75 4.04 5.53
C ARG A 187 -13.26 3.85 5.57
N GLU A 188 -14.00 4.96 5.70
CA GLU A 188 -15.48 4.92 5.68
C GLU A 188 -16.02 4.44 4.33
N TYR A 189 -15.44 4.90 3.23
CA TYR A 189 -15.80 4.39 1.89
C TYR A 189 -15.55 2.89 1.77
N CYS A 190 -14.36 2.41 2.16
CA CYS A 190 -14.03 0.98 2.10
C CYS A 190 -14.99 0.16 2.97
N TYR A 191 -15.25 0.60 4.21
CA TYR A 191 -16.21 -0.06 5.10
C TYR A 191 -17.60 -0.17 4.47
N ASN A 192 -18.10 0.91 3.87
CA ASN A 192 -19.39 0.92 3.20
C ASN A 192 -19.42 0.02 1.96
N LEU A 193 -18.36 0.00 1.16
CA LEU A 193 -18.21 -0.88 0.01
C LEU A 193 -18.30 -2.36 0.40
N PHE A 194 -17.57 -2.77 1.45
CA PHE A 194 -17.63 -4.14 1.98
C PHE A 194 -18.99 -4.48 2.58
N ARG A 195 -19.63 -3.54 3.29
CA ARG A 195 -20.98 -3.72 3.85
C ARG A 195 -22.03 -3.93 2.75
N ILE A 196 -22.00 -3.13 1.69
CA ILE A 196 -22.92 -3.25 0.55
C ILE A 196 -22.69 -4.58 -0.20
N SER A 197 -21.43 -4.96 -0.41
CA SER A 197 -21.09 -6.24 -1.04
C SER A 197 -21.62 -7.43 -0.24
N ARG A 198 -21.47 -7.40 1.09
CA ARG A 198 -22.01 -8.42 2.01
C ARG A 198 -23.54 -8.51 1.92
N ASN A 199 -24.24 -7.37 1.98
CA ASN A 199 -25.71 -7.35 1.92
C ASN A 199 -26.24 -7.85 0.56
N ARG A 200 -25.56 -7.54 -0.56
CA ARG A 200 -25.91 -8.08 -1.89
C ARG A 200 -25.73 -9.60 -1.98
N LYS A 201 -24.67 -10.15 -1.38
CA LYS A 201 -24.45 -11.61 -1.31
C LYS A 201 -25.55 -12.32 -0.50
N VAL A 202 -25.92 -11.78 0.66
CA VAL A 202 -27.01 -12.32 1.49
C VAL A 202 -28.34 -12.29 0.74
N SER A 203 -28.67 -11.18 0.08
CA SER A 203 -29.91 -11.07 -0.71
C SER A 203 -29.97 -12.08 -1.86
N LYS A 204 -28.87 -12.30 -2.60
CA LYS A 204 -28.83 -13.34 -3.65
C LYS A 204 -28.95 -14.75 -3.11
N ALA A 205 -28.26 -15.09 -2.01
CA ALA A 205 -28.37 -16.40 -1.38
C ALA A 205 -29.80 -16.68 -0.88
N LEU A 206 -30.45 -15.67 -0.29
CA LEU A 206 -31.85 -15.75 0.13
C LEU A 206 -32.78 -16.02 -1.06
N ILE A 207 -32.61 -15.30 -2.18
CA ILE A 207 -33.41 -15.51 -3.40
C ILE A 207 -33.23 -16.95 -3.92
N ILE A 208 -32.00 -17.46 -3.97
CA ILE A 208 -31.74 -18.84 -4.43
C ILE A 208 -32.37 -19.88 -3.49
N SER A 209 -32.39 -19.63 -2.17
CA SER A 209 -33.06 -20.53 -1.21
C SER A 209 -34.58 -20.44 -1.23
N ILE A 210 -35.16 -19.29 -1.58
CA ILE A 210 -36.62 -19.08 -1.65
C ILE A 210 -37.18 -19.64 -2.96
N VAL A 211 -36.41 -19.65 -4.05
CA VAL A 211 -36.80 -20.38 -5.26
C VAL A 211 -36.79 -21.87 -4.92
N PRO A 212 -37.96 -22.54 -4.84
CA PRO A 212 -38.00 -23.93 -4.43
C PRO A 212 -37.30 -24.78 -5.49
N SER A 213 -36.50 -25.76 -5.06
CA SER A 213 -35.90 -26.81 -5.92
C SER A 213 -36.92 -27.60 -6.76
N ASN A 214 -38.22 -27.34 -6.59
CA ASN A 214 -39.31 -28.06 -7.25
C ASN A 214 -39.73 -27.47 -8.61
N ALA A 215 -39.07 -26.42 -9.11
CA ALA A 215 -39.41 -25.82 -10.41
C ALA A 215 -38.87 -26.60 -11.64
N MET A 216 -38.18 -27.73 -11.46
CA MET A 216 -37.62 -28.56 -12.56
C MET A 216 -38.34 -29.91 -12.73
N GLY A 217 -39.68 -29.94 -12.73
CA GLY A 217 -40.36 -31.24 -12.81
C GLY A 217 -41.85 -31.29 -13.15
N HIS A 218 -42.32 -30.63 -14.20
CA HIS A 218 -43.32 -31.23 -15.12
C HIS A 218 -43.69 -30.26 -16.24
N SER A 219 -43.25 -30.55 -17.47
CA SER A 219 -44.01 -30.22 -18.67
C SER A 219 -44.20 -31.51 -19.45
N ARG A 220 -45.34 -32.19 -19.21
CA ARG A 220 -45.85 -33.24 -20.10
C ARG A 220 -47.07 -32.69 -20.82
N ARG A 221 -46.84 -32.45 -22.11
CA ARG A 221 -47.70 -32.58 -23.30
C ARG A 221 -49.20 -32.25 -23.18
N ILE A 222 -49.53 -31.20 -23.93
CA ILE A 222 -50.69 -31.00 -24.81
C ILE A 222 -51.33 -32.31 -25.30
N SER A 223 -52.66 -32.43 -25.16
CA SER A 223 -53.56 -32.92 -26.22
C SER A 223 -55.01 -32.53 -25.92
N THR A 224 -55.50 -31.53 -26.65
CA THR A 224 -56.92 -31.25 -26.87
C THR A 224 -57.48 -32.25 -27.88
N PHE A 225 -58.60 -32.87 -27.54
CA PHE A 225 -59.72 -33.17 -28.44
C PHE A 225 -61.01 -32.81 -27.68
#